data_AF-A0A536GQK6-F1
#
_entry.id   AF-A0A536GQK6-F1
#
_cell.length_a   1.000
_cell.length_b   1.000
_cell.length_c   1.000
_cell.angle_alpha   90.00
_cell.angle_beta   90.00
_cell.angle_gamma   90.00
#
_symmetry.space_group_name_H-M   'P 1'
#
loop_
_entity.id
_entity.type
_entity.pdbx_description
1 polymer ?
#
loop_
_entity_poly.entity_id
_entity_poly.type
_entity_poly.pdbx_seq_one_letter_code
_entity_poly.pdbx_strand_id
1 'polypeptide(L)'
;MTRLQNYFSSSKGNRTTQSQSVTIEQPEPVSEQTPGVRHLAIIMDGNGRWANKRHLPRIAGHKAGVNALRRVLECAVNEHIDMLSVYAFSTENWGRPRTEVEGLMRLFWETIRTDIEKLHREGVRLRHLGRLQDLSPDIQKAVQDSVNLTRNNTRIGLNV
;
A
#
# COMPACT_ATOMS: atom_id res chain seq x y z
N MET A 1 32.86 -39.23 -5.81
CA MET A 1 32.92 -39.44 -7.27
C MET A 1 33.32 -38.11 -7.90
N THR A 2 34.62 -37.81 -8.01
CA THR A 2 35.44 -37.83 -9.26
C THR A 2 34.89 -36.83 -10.29
N ARG A 3 35.55 -35.74 -10.75
CA ARG A 3 36.93 -35.53 -11.27
C ARG A 3 37.02 -34.02 -11.63
N LEU A 4 38.09 -33.26 -11.33
CA LEU A 4 39.16 -32.84 -12.27
C LEU A 4 40.04 -31.82 -11.48
N GLN A 5 41.21 -32.21 -10.96
CA GLN A 5 42.55 -32.11 -11.56
C GLN A 5 43.06 -30.69 -11.89
N ASN A 6 44.05 -30.29 -11.07
CA ASN A 6 45.35 -29.74 -11.44
C ASN A 6 45.43 -28.32 -12.04
N TYR A 7 45.97 -27.39 -11.25
CA TYR A 7 46.95 -26.40 -11.71
C TYR A 7 47.94 -26.08 -10.58
N PHE A 8 48.98 -26.92 -10.45
CA PHE A 8 50.25 -26.53 -9.86
C PHE A 8 51.33 -26.81 -10.91
N SER A 9 52.06 -25.76 -11.32
CA SER A 9 53.38 -25.93 -11.90
C SER A 9 54.30 -24.80 -11.42
N SER A 10 55.16 -25.18 -10.48
CA SER A 10 56.57 -24.81 -10.31
C SER A 10 57.01 -23.36 -10.56
N SER A 11 57.41 -22.69 -9.48
CA SER A 11 58.77 -22.12 -9.44
C SER A 11 59.37 -22.32 -8.04
N LYS A 12 60.60 -22.85 -8.00
CA LYS A 12 61.39 -23.09 -6.79
C LYS A 12 61.94 -21.76 -6.28
N GLY A 13 61.67 -21.45 -5.02
CA GLY A 13 62.31 -20.36 -4.28
C GLY A 13 62.24 -20.65 -2.79
N ASN A 14 63.40 -20.86 -2.15
CA ASN A 14 63.54 -21.03 -0.71
C ASN A 14 62.95 -19.81 0.03
N ARG A 15 61.81 -20.00 0.67
CA ARG A 15 61.33 -19.11 1.75
C ARG A 15 60.86 -19.96 2.91
N THR A 16 61.54 -19.76 4.04
CA THR A 16 61.14 -20.20 5.37
C THR A 16 59.67 -19.91 5.58
N THR A 17 58.83 -20.95 5.57
CA THR A 17 57.38 -20.83 5.65
C THR A 17 57.01 -20.78 7.13
N GLN A 18 56.88 -19.58 7.69
CA GLN A 18 56.11 -19.42 8.92
C GLN A 18 54.66 -19.77 8.58
N SER A 19 54.14 -20.82 9.21
CA SER A 19 52.73 -21.20 9.14
C SER A 19 51.89 -20.16 9.89
N GLN A 20 51.57 -19.05 9.24
CA GLN A 20 50.50 -18.17 9.69
C GLN A 20 49.18 -18.80 9.24
N SER A 21 48.42 -19.32 10.19
CA SER A 21 47.03 -19.70 9.97
C SER A 21 46.24 -18.43 9.67
N VAL A 22 45.99 -18.17 8.38
CA VAL A 22 45.03 -17.15 7.96
C VAL A 22 43.65 -17.71 8.29
N THR A 23 43.05 -17.20 9.37
CA THR A 23 41.64 -17.43 9.64
C THR A 23 40.85 -16.71 8.54
N ILE A 24 40.31 -17.48 7.60
CA ILE A 24 39.33 -16.96 6.66
C ILE A 24 38.05 -16.80 7.47
N GLU A 25 37.76 -15.58 7.93
CA GLU A 25 36.44 -15.25 8.45
C GLU A 25 35.43 -15.56 7.36
N GLN A 26 34.57 -16.55 7.62
CA GLN A 26 33.44 -16.81 6.74
C GLN A 26 32.58 -15.55 6.73
N PRO A 27 32.21 -15.01 5.56
CA PRO A 27 31.28 -13.89 5.53
C PRO A 27 30.02 -14.32 6.28
N GLU A 28 29.60 -13.52 7.27
CA GLU A 28 28.36 -13.78 7.97
C GLU A 28 27.23 -13.98 6.95
N PRO A 29 26.33 -14.94 7.17
CA PRO A 29 25.23 -15.18 6.24
C PRO A 29 24.42 -13.88 6.16
N VAL A 30 24.56 -13.18 5.03
CA VAL A 30 23.69 -12.06 4.70
C VAL A 30 22.29 -12.65 4.68
N SER A 31 21.50 -12.35 5.72
CA SER A 31 20.14 -12.85 5.77
C SER A 31 19.43 -12.32 4.53
N GLU A 32 19.07 -13.19 3.60
CA GLU A 32 18.19 -12.86 2.48
C GLU A 32 16.79 -12.61 3.06
N GLN A 33 16.64 -11.51 3.79
CA GLN A 33 15.34 -10.96 4.12
C GLN A 33 14.79 -10.43 2.81
N THR A 34 13.88 -11.20 2.21
CA THR A 34 13.11 -10.73 1.06
C THR A 34 12.52 -9.36 1.43
N PRO A 35 12.69 -8.31 0.59
CA PRO A 35 12.16 -7.00 0.93
C PRO A 35 10.67 -7.11 1.21
N GLY A 36 10.23 -6.68 2.40
CA GLY A 36 8.82 -6.70 2.79
C GLY A 36 7.95 -5.90 1.82
N VAL A 37 6.64 -6.18 1.80
CA VAL A 37 5.68 -5.45 0.96
C VAL A 37 5.68 -3.97 1.35
N ARG A 38 6.12 -3.10 0.44
CA ARG A 38 6.13 -1.63 0.66
C ARG A 38 4.83 -0.95 0.25
N HIS A 39 4.10 -1.56 -0.69
CA HIS A 39 2.89 -0.99 -1.27
C HIS A 39 1.84 -2.08 -1.50
N LEU A 40 0.69 -1.93 -0.85
CA LEU A 40 -0.49 -2.78 -1.01
C LEU A 40 -1.58 -2.07 -1.81
N ALA A 41 -2.15 -2.73 -2.81
CA ALA A 41 -3.31 -2.23 -3.55
C ALA A 41 -4.51 -3.16 -3.39
N ILE A 42 -5.69 -2.61 -3.13
CA ILE A 42 -6.91 -3.38 -2.83
C ILE A 42 -8.08 -2.87 -3.66
N ILE A 43 -8.81 -3.82 -4.25
CA ILE A 43 -10.11 -3.57 -4.86
C ILE A 43 -11.19 -3.81 -3.80
N MET A 44 -11.90 -2.75 -3.39
CA MET A 44 -12.90 -2.79 -2.33
C MET A 44 -14.27 -3.27 -2.84
N ASP A 45 -14.33 -4.48 -3.40
CA ASP A 45 -15.58 -5.06 -3.92
C ASP A 45 -16.45 -5.71 -2.82
N GLY A 46 -17.74 -5.89 -3.11
CA GLY A 46 -18.66 -6.68 -2.31
C GLY A 46 -19.57 -5.88 -1.38
N ASN A 47 -19.38 -4.57 -1.25
CA ASN A 47 -20.17 -3.71 -0.35
C ASN A 47 -21.69 -3.81 -0.59
N GLY A 48 -22.12 -3.77 -1.86
CA GLY A 48 -23.53 -3.92 -2.22
C GLY A 48 -24.08 -5.32 -1.92
N ARG A 49 -23.30 -6.38 -2.21
CA ARG A 49 -23.68 -7.77 -1.92
C ARG A 49 -23.78 -8.01 -0.41
N TRP A 50 -22.88 -7.41 0.38
CA TRP A 50 -22.88 -7.47 1.83
C TRP A 50 -24.14 -6.87 2.43
N ALA A 51 -24.58 -5.70 1.92
CA ALA A 51 -25.80 -5.03 2.36
C ALA A 51 -27.05 -5.84 1.98
N ASN A 52 -27.11 -6.32 0.73
CA ASN A 52 -28.24 -7.12 0.23
C ASN A 52 -28.44 -8.41 1.04
N LYS A 53 -27.36 -9.14 1.37
CA LYS A 53 -27.41 -10.35 2.21
C LYS A 53 -27.96 -10.11 3.62
N ARG A 54 -28.06 -8.84 4.05
CA ARG A 54 -28.55 -8.42 5.37
C ARG A 54 -29.85 -7.62 5.29
N HIS A 55 -30.46 -7.56 4.11
CA HIS A 55 -31.64 -6.72 3.85
C HIS A 55 -31.44 -5.24 4.24
N LEU A 56 -30.20 -4.76 4.08
CA LEU A 56 -29.82 -3.37 4.38
C LEU A 56 -29.73 -2.53 3.10
N PRO A 57 -29.99 -1.21 3.19
CA PRO A 57 -29.72 -0.27 2.11
C PRO A 57 -28.24 -0.30 1.68
N ARG A 58 -27.95 -0.08 0.38
CA ARG A 58 -26.57 -0.10 -0.16
C ARG A 58 -25.61 0.82 0.58
N ILE A 59 -26.11 1.97 1.05
CA ILE A 59 -25.38 2.92 1.90
C ILE A 59 -24.74 2.26 3.13
N ALA A 60 -25.41 1.29 3.75
CA ALA A 60 -24.85 0.56 4.89
C ALA A 60 -23.64 -0.29 4.48
N GLY A 61 -23.67 -0.86 3.27
CA GLY A 61 -22.54 -1.58 2.69
C GLY A 61 -21.33 -0.68 2.45
N HIS A 62 -21.54 0.54 1.96
CA HIS A 62 -20.44 1.51 1.80
C HIS A 62 -19.80 1.89 3.14
N LYS A 63 -20.62 2.14 4.17
CA LYS A 63 -20.13 2.39 5.54
C LYS A 63 -19.33 1.19 6.08
N ALA A 64 -19.82 -0.04 5.85
CA ALA A 64 -19.09 -1.25 6.23
C ALA A 64 -17.75 -1.38 5.49
N GLY A 65 -17.69 -1.00 4.21
CA GLY A 65 -16.47 -0.93 3.41
C GLY A 65 -15.44 0.03 4.00
N VAL A 66 -15.85 1.23 4.41
CA VAL A 66 -14.93 2.20 5.06
C VAL A 66 -14.41 1.65 6.40
N ASN A 67 -15.26 0.99 7.18
CA ASN A 67 -14.81 0.34 8.41
C ASN A 67 -13.83 -0.81 8.15
N ALA A 68 -13.98 -1.53 7.02
CA ALA A 68 -13.01 -2.53 6.61
C ALA A 68 -11.68 -1.91 6.20
N LEU A 69 -11.71 -0.82 5.44
CA LEU A 69 -10.51 -0.06 5.06
C LEU A 69 -9.72 0.39 6.27
N ARG A 70 -10.38 0.87 7.34
CA ARG A 70 -9.70 1.25 8.59
C ARG A 70 -8.89 0.11 9.20
N ARG A 71 -9.49 -1.07 9.34
CA ARG A 71 -8.79 -2.24 9.90
C ARG A 71 -7.60 -2.64 9.03
N VAL A 72 -7.75 -2.55 7.72
CA VAL A 72 -6.65 -2.82 6.78
C VAL A 72 -5.54 -1.76 6.93
N LEU A 73 -5.89 -0.49 7.06
CA LEU A 73 -4.94 0.60 7.23
C LEU A 73 -4.15 0.45 8.53
N GLU A 74 -4.82 0.12 9.64
CA GLU A 74 -4.20 -0.20 10.93
C GLU A 74 -3.23 -1.37 10.80
N CYS A 75 -3.65 -2.44 10.12
CA CYS A 75 -2.79 -3.59 9.84
C CYS A 75 -1.57 -3.21 8.99
N ALA A 76 -1.77 -2.48 7.89
CA ALA A 76 -0.71 -2.05 6.98
C ALA A 76 0.35 -1.21 7.71
N VAL A 77 -0.08 -0.33 8.61
CA VAL A 77 0.82 0.45 9.47
C VAL A 77 1.64 -0.45 10.40
N ASN A 78 1.02 -1.45 11.03
CA ASN A 78 1.69 -2.39 11.93
C ASN A 78 2.71 -3.26 11.19
N GLU A 79 2.43 -3.60 9.94
CA GLU A 79 3.30 -4.36 9.04
C GLU A 79 4.34 -3.48 8.32
N HIS A 80 4.49 -2.22 8.70
CA HIS A 80 5.44 -1.26 8.12
C HIS A 80 5.29 -1.07 6.60
N ILE A 81 4.06 -1.15 6.08
CA ILE A 81 3.74 -0.84 4.69
C ILE A 81 3.68 0.68 4.52
N ASP A 82 4.43 1.23 3.57
CA ASP A 82 4.48 2.68 3.34
C ASP A 82 3.23 3.22 2.66
N MET A 83 2.59 2.40 1.84
CA MET A 83 1.52 2.84 0.95
C MET A 83 0.39 1.82 0.83
N LEU A 84 -0.82 2.30 1.05
CA LEU A 84 -2.05 1.60 0.73
C LEU A 84 -2.73 2.33 -0.44
N SER A 85 -3.16 1.59 -1.46
CA SER A 85 -4.00 2.11 -2.54
C SER A 85 -5.32 1.37 -2.54
N VAL A 86 -6.40 2.12 -2.55
CA VAL A 86 -7.73 1.54 -2.63
C VAL A 86 -8.40 1.92 -3.93
N TYR A 87 -8.96 0.92 -4.59
CA TYR A 87 -9.78 1.17 -5.76
C TYR A 87 -11.21 1.43 -5.31
N ALA A 88 -11.53 2.71 -5.12
CA ALA A 88 -12.84 3.16 -4.67
C ALA A 88 -13.86 3.25 -5.82
N PHE A 89 -13.40 3.57 -7.04
CA PHE A 89 -14.26 3.70 -8.21
C PHE A 89 -13.52 3.38 -9.50
N SER A 90 -14.16 2.60 -10.37
CA SER A 90 -13.58 2.19 -11.64
C SER A 90 -13.97 3.10 -12.79
N THR A 91 -13.15 3.13 -13.84
CA THR A 91 -13.48 3.85 -15.09
C THR A 91 -14.65 3.21 -15.84
N GLU A 92 -14.88 1.92 -15.62
CA GLU A 92 -15.98 1.17 -16.24
C GLU A 92 -17.32 1.54 -15.61
N ASN A 93 -17.32 2.14 -14.41
CA ASN A 93 -18.52 2.69 -13.81
C ASN A 93 -19.03 3.96 -14.53
N TRP A 94 -18.24 4.59 -15.41
CA TRP A 94 -18.69 5.71 -16.25
C TRP A 94 -19.74 5.30 -17.29
N GLY A 95 -19.93 4.00 -17.53
CA GLY A 95 -21.04 3.49 -18.35
C GLY A 95 -22.41 3.56 -17.66
N ARG A 96 -22.48 3.90 -16.37
CA ARG A 96 -23.73 4.06 -15.62
C ARG A 96 -24.30 5.48 -15.80
N PRO A 97 -25.60 5.70 -15.48
CA PRO A 97 -26.17 7.04 -15.48
C PRO A 97 -25.33 7.99 -14.61
N ARG A 98 -25.01 9.17 -15.14
CA ARG A 98 -24.16 10.18 -14.48
C ARG A 98 -24.62 10.49 -13.06
N THR A 99 -25.93 10.55 -12.82
CA THR A 99 -26.53 10.80 -11.51
C THR A 99 -26.22 9.70 -10.49
N GLU A 100 -26.11 8.43 -10.92
CA GLU A 100 -25.71 7.33 -10.05
C GLU A 100 -24.22 7.44 -9.69
N VAL A 101 -23.37 7.74 -10.69
CA VAL A 101 -21.93 7.94 -10.48
C VAL A 101 -21.67 9.07 -9.50
N GLU A 102 -22.31 10.22 -9.71
CA GLU A 102 -22.20 11.39 -8.82
C GLU A 102 -22.70 11.07 -7.41
N GLY A 103 -23.81 10.34 -7.27
CA GLY A 103 -24.34 9.93 -5.96
C GLY A 103 -23.39 8.99 -5.20
N LEU A 104 -22.75 8.05 -5.89
CA LEU A 104 -21.76 7.14 -5.29
C LEU A 104 -20.48 7.88 -4.89
N MET A 105 -19.98 8.79 -5.73
CA MET A 105 -18.80 9.61 -5.43
C MET A 105 -19.04 10.58 -4.29
N ARG A 106 -20.22 11.21 -4.26
CA ARG A 106 -20.62 12.05 -3.14
C ARG A 106 -20.63 11.27 -1.85
N LEU A 107 -21.27 10.10 -1.83
CA LEU A 107 -21.34 9.27 -0.64
C LEU A 107 -19.94 8.85 -0.15
N PHE A 108 -19.08 8.42 -1.07
CA PHE A 108 -17.75 8.00 -0.73
C PHE A 108 -16.94 9.15 -0.10
N TRP A 109 -16.96 10.33 -0.71
CA TRP A 109 -16.24 11.50 -0.22
C TRP A 109 -16.84 12.10 1.05
N GLU A 110 -18.17 12.10 1.21
CA GLU A 110 -18.79 12.47 2.48
C GLU A 110 -18.33 11.56 3.62
N THR A 111 -18.22 10.26 3.35
CA THR A 111 -17.75 9.29 4.36
C THR A 111 -16.27 9.54 4.70
N ILE A 112 -15.40 9.75 3.70
CA ILE A 112 -13.99 10.12 3.95
C ILE A 112 -13.90 11.44 4.72
N ARG A 113 -14.70 12.44 4.34
CA ARG A 113 -14.69 13.76 4.98
C ARG A 113 -15.08 13.68 6.46
N THR A 114 -16.04 12.83 6.83
CA THR A 114 -16.37 12.60 8.26
C THR A 114 -15.18 12.03 9.03
N ASP A 115 -14.30 11.29 8.34
CA ASP A 115 -13.22 10.54 8.95
C ASP A 115 -11.86 11.23 8.81
N ILE A 116 -11.78 12.33 8.07
CA ILE A 116 -10.50 12.94 7.65
C ILE A 116 -9.69 13.46 8.84
N GLU A 117 -10.34 14.02 9.86
CA GLU A 117 -9.63 14.48 11.05
C GLU A 117 -9.00 13.32 11.81
N LYS A 118 -9.68 12.16 11.85
CA LYS A 118 -9.14 10.96 12.47
C LYS A 118 -7.92 10.47 11.68
N LEU A 119 -8.04 10.35 10.35
CA LEU A 119 -6.93 9.98 9.47
C LEU A 119 -5.74 10.93 9.62
N HIS A 120 -6.02 12.23 9.74
CA HIS A 120 -4.99 13.24 9.94
C HIS A 120 -4.25 13.03 11.26
N ARG A 121 -4.97 12.86 12.38
CA ARG A 121 -4.38 12.56 13.70
C ARG A 121 -3.59 11.26 13.71
N GLU A 122 -4.02 10.27 12.93
CA GLU A 122 -3.33 8.98 12.80
C GLU A 122 -2.09 9.05 11.91
N GLY A 123 -1.75 10.21 11.32
CA GLY A 123 -0.55 10.38 10.49
C GLY A 123 -0.70 9.81 9.08
N VAL A 124 -1.93 9.64 8.59
CA VAL A 124 -2.22 9.17 7.23
C VAL A 124 -2.09 10.33 6.25
N ARG A 125 -1.37 10.14 5.15
CA ARG A 125 -1.26 11.11 4.05
C ARG A 125 -2.16 10.71 2.90
N LEU A 126 -3.28 11.43 2.73
CA LEU A 126 -4.21 11.18 1.64
C LEU A 126 -3.67 11.71 0.31
N ARG A 127 -3.87 10.94 -0.76
CA ARG A 127 -3.59 11.33 -2.14
C ARG A 127 -4.76 10.91 -3.00
N HIS A 128 -5.23 11.80 -3.85
CA HIS A 128 -6.22 11.44 -4.85
C HIS A 128 -5.52 10.95 -6.13
N LEU A 129 -5.96 9.80 -6.65
CA LEU A 129 -5.58 9.29 -7.96
C LEU A 129 -6.82 9.17 -8.84
N GLY A 130 -6.87 9.92 -9.93
CA GLY A 130 -7.98 9.83 -10.89
C GLY A 130 -8.34 11.16 -11.52
N ARG A 131 -9.56 11.21 -12.09
CA ARG A 131 -10.09 12.39 -12.79
C ARG A 131 -11.00 13.17 -11.85
N LEU A 132 -10.41 14.15 -11.18
CA LEU A 132 -11.13 15.01 -10.24
C LEU A 132 -12.12 15.94 -10.98
N GLN A 133 -11.76 16.39 -12.18
CA GLN A 133 -12.52 17.34 -12.99
C GLN A 133 -13.91 16.84 -13.41
N ASP A 134 -14.11 15.52 -13.43
CA ASP A 134 -15.38 14.90 -13.83
C ASP A 134 -16.40 14.86 -12.67
N LEU A 135 -15.99 15.28 -11.47
CA LEU A 135 -16.84 15.34 -10.27
C LEU A 135 -17.44 16.73 -10.05
N SER A 136 -18.50 16.84 -9.25
CA SER A 136 -19.09 18.14 -8.93
C SER A 136 -18.11 19.03 -8.16
N PRO A 137 -18.20 20.38 -8.30
CA PRO A 137 -17.28 21.31 -7.62
C PRO A 137 -17.17 21.10 -6.11
N ASP A 138 -18.28 20.78 -5.44
CA ASP A 138 -18.30 20.51 -4.00
C ASP A 138 -17.45 19.29 -3.62
N ILE A 139 -17.51 18.22 -4.44
CA ILE A 139 -16.70 17.03 -4.23
C ILE A 139 -15.23 17.37 -4.49
N GLN A 140 -14.92 18.07 -5.58
CA GLN A 140 -13.55 18.49 -5.89
C GLN A 140 -12.92 19.27 -4.73
N LYS A 141 -13.69 20.21 -4.17
CA LYS A 141 -13.27 20.98 -3.00
C LYS A 141 -13.01 20.09 -1.79
N ALA A 142 -13.94 19.18 -1.46
CA ALA A 142 -13.79 18.27 -0.33
C ALA A 142 -12.55 17.36 -0.47
N VAL A 143 -12.27 16.86 -1.68
CA VAL A 143 -11.05 16.10 -1.99
C VAL A 143 -9.81 16.95 -1.71
N GLN A 144 -9.78 18.16 -2.29
CA GLN A 144 -8.62 19.03 -2.21
C GLN A 144 -8.33 19.46 -0.78
N ASP A 145 -9.37 19.82 -0.02
CA ASP A 145 -9.25 20.18 1.40
C ASP A 145 -8.69 19.00 2.21
N SER A 146 -9.13 17.76 1.94
CA SER A 146 -8.67 16.54 2.60
C SER A 146 -7.20 16.20 2.29
N VAL A 147 -6.81 16.30 1.02
CA VAL A 147 -5.42 16.10 0.58
C VAL A 147 -4.51 17.17 1.20
N ASN A 148 -4.95 18.44 1.22
CA ASN A 148 -4.18 19.53 1.79
C ASN A 148 -3.99 19.40 3.29
N LEU A 149 -5.05 19.02 4.03
CA LEU A 149 -5.00 18.81 5.48
C LEU A 149 -3.95 17.75 5.86
N THR A 150 -3.88 16.66 5.08
CA THR A 150 -3.03 15.51 5.38
C THR A 150 -1.65 15.55 4.70
N ARG A 151 -1.32 16.61 3.95
CA ARG A 151 -0.14 16.64 3.06
C ARG A 151 1.21 16.40 3.74
N ASN A 152 1.33 16.78 5.01
CA ASN A 152 2.57 16.68 5.79
C ASN A 152 2.66 15.40 6.63
N ASN A 153 1.66 14.55 6.57
CA ASN A 153 1.64 13.30 7.31
C ASN A 153 2.63 12.29 6.70
N THR A 154 3.21 11.43 7.54
CA THR A 154 4.32 10.55 7.14
C THR A 154 4.18 9.10 7.57
N ARG A 155 3.16 8.74 8.36
CA ARG A 155 3.02 7.38 8.91
C ARG A 155 2.70 6.35 7.83
N ILE A 156 1.80 6.70 6.90
CA ILE A 156 1.43 5.87 5.76
C ILE A 156 0.79 6.75 4.66
N GLY A 157 1.06 6.44 3.40
CA GLY A 157 0.36 7.02 2.25
C GLY A 157 -0.92 6.25 1.93
N LEU A 158 -2.04 6.96 1.75
CA LEU A 158 -3.31 6.38 1.30
C LEU A 158 -3.69 7.00 -0.04
N ASN A 159 -3.64 6.21 -1.11
CA ASN A 159 -4.10 6.61 -2.43
C ASN A 159 -5.55 6.18 -2.64
N VAL A 160 -6.36 7.11 -3.15
CA VAL A 160 -7.79 6.94 -3.36
C VAL A 160 -8.25 7.47 -4.70
#